data_AF-A0A969JZE8-F1
#
_entry.id   AF-A0A969JZE8-F1
#
_cell.length_a   1.000
_cell.length_b   1.000
_cell.length_c   1.000
_cell.angle_alpha   90.00
_cell.angle_beta   90.00
_cell.angle_gamma   90.00
#
_symmetry.space_group_name_H-M   'P 1'
#
loop_
_entity.id
_entity.type
_entity.pdbx_description
1 polymer ?
#
loop_
_entity_poly.entity_id
_entity_poly.type
_entity_poly.pdbx_seq_one_letter_code
_entity_poly.pdbx_strand_id
1 'polypeptide(L)'
;MIDGEADHISGLRAIDDHTLEVTLQEPVVYFLQKLAYPVAFVVDKNNVTDGNWEHQPNGTGPFKLNTWQDDKLMVLERFDGYYLQPTAVRHIVINLGPGLSLGRYEQGQIDMVGIGGPNLERARDPNNRFYNELQTAVALCTATIGLNNQLAPFDDVRVRQAFNLALDRELLIETFYDGNAILGGGGRCRRECPATYTNQNAPTPMTPRRRGSYWPKLATQT
;
A
#
# COMPACT_ATOMS: atom_id res chain seq x y z
N MET A 1 14.73 15.58 -12.65
CA MET A 1 14.71 14.89 -11.35
C MET A 1 14.22 13.45 -11.44
N ILE A 2 13.37 13.06 -12.41
CA ILE A 2 12.89 11.66 -12.51
C ILE A 2 14.02 10.68 -12.86
N ASP A 3 15.08 11.13 -13.55
CA ASP A 3 16.22 10.29 -13.93
C ASP A 3 17.39 10.34 -12.94
N GLY A 4 17.24 11.02 -11.79
CA GLY A 4 18.31 11.12 -10.77
C GLY A 4 19.49 12.02 -11.12
N GLU A 5 19.57 12.57 -12.33
CA GLU A 5 20.70 13.40 -12.83
C GLU A 5 20.68 14.87 -12.36
N ALA A 6 19.93 15.21 -11.31
CA ALA A 6 19.84 16.59 -10.85
C ALA A 6 21.00 16.95 -9.91
N ASP A 7 21.97 17.73 -10.39
CA ASP A 7 23.10 18.23 -9.57
C ASP A 7 22.67 19.26 -8.50
N HIS A 8 21.46 19.83 -8.65
CA HIS A 8 20.91 20.82 -7.74
C HIS A 8 19.40 20.65 -7.62
N ILE A 9 18.91 20.77 -6.38
CA ILE A 9 17.49 20.89 -6.06
C ILE A 9 17.29 22.27 -5.42
N SER A 10 16.49 23.12 -6.07
CA SER A 10 16.20 24.46 -5.56
C SER A 10 15.49 24.37 -4.21
N GLY A 11 15.94 25.16 -3.24
CA GLY A 11 15.32 25.25 -1.92
C GLY A 11 15.89 24.28 -0.88
N LEU A 12 16.90 23.47 -1.19
CA LEU A 12 17.64 22.68 -0.20
C LEU A 12 19.00 23.31 0.08
N ARG A 13 19.30 23.60 1.35
CA ARG A 13 20.58 24.20 1.77
C ARG A 13 21.08 23.54 3.05
N ALA A 14 22.27 22.93 3.00
CA ALA A 14 22.99 22.53 4.19
C ALA A 14 23.61 23.78 4.84
N ILE A 15 23.18 24.11 6.05
CA ILE A 15 23.70 25.26 6.82
C ILE A 15 24.99 24.87 7.53
N ASP A 16 25.01 23.66 8.09
CA ASP A 16 26.14 23.01 8.76
C ASP A 16 25.94 21.48 8.78
N ASP A 17 26.85 20.75 9.44
CA ASP A 17 26.86 19.27 9.49
C ASP A 17 25.59 18.64 10.09
N HIS A 18 24.78 19.41 10.83
CA HIS A 18 23.59 18.92 11.53
C HIS A 18 22.33 19.74 11.23
N THR A 19 22.39 20.70 10.30
CA THR A 19 21.29 21.61 10.00
C THR A 19 21.01 21.66 8.49
N LEU A 20 19.84 21.16 8.11
CA LEU A 20 19.31 21.25 6.75
C LEU A 20 18.14 22.25 6.70
N GLU A 21 18.26 23.26 5.85
CA GLU A 21 17.19 24.20 5.54
C GLU A 21 16.45 23.75 4.27
N VAL A 22 15.12 23.72 4.35
CA VAL A 22 14.23 23.44 3.21
C VAL A 22 13.28 24.61 2.98
N THR A 23 13.39 25.27 1.84
CA THR A 23 12.52 26.36 1.40
C THR A 23 11.46 25.82 0.43
N LEU A 24 10.20 25.98 0.80
CA LEU A 24 9.05 25.60 -0.04
C LEU A 24 8.61 26.79 -0.92
N GLN A 25 8.19 26.53 -2.15
CA GLN A 25 7.64 27.57 -3.04
C GLN A 25 6.30 28.11 -2.55
N GLU A 26 5.51 27.25 -1.92
CA GLU A 26 4.22 27.57 -1.32
C GLU A 26 4.02 26.79 -0.01
N PRO A 27 3.12 27.23 0.88
CA PRO A 27 2.83 26.49 2.11
C PRO A 27 2.22 25.11 1.82
N VAL A 28 2.96 24.03 2.13
CA VAL A 28 2.50 22.64 1.98
C VAL A 28 2.28 21.99 3.35
N VAL A 29 1.02 21.87 3.76
CA VAL A 29 0.64 21.38 5.11
C VAL A 29 1.06 19.93 5.38
N TYR A 30 1.25 19.12 4.34
CA TYR A 30 1.64 17.71 4.43
C TYR A 30 3.14 17.48 4.18
N PHE A 31 3.95 18.54 4.13
CA PHE A 31 5.38 18.43 3.83
C PHE A 31 6.12 17.49 4.80
N LEU A 32 5.89 17.63 6.11
CA LEU A 32 6.50 16.73 7.10
C LEU A 32 6.08 15.27 6.91
N GLN A 33 4.85 15.02 6.45
CA GLN A 33 4.37 13.66 6.17
C GLN A 33 5.06 13.07 4.93
N LYS A 34 5.44 13.92 3.95
CA LYS A 34 6.23 13.47 2.79
C LYS A 34 7.64 13.04 3.18
N LEU A 35 8.25 13.70 4.17
CA LEU A 35 9.56 13.31 4.69
C LEU A 35 9.54 11.95 5.44
N ALA A 36 8.37 11.50 5.88
CA ALA A 36 8.21 10.17 6.48
C ALA A 36 8.02 9.05 5.42
N TYR A 37 7.92 9.40 4.13
CA TYR A 37 7.71 8.43 3.07
C TYR A 37 9.03 7.74 2.68
N PRO A 38 9.05 6.46 2.25
CA PRO A 38 10.30 5.73 1.96
C PRO A 38 11.22 6.38 0.94
N VAL A 39 10.67 7.17 0.01
CA VAL A 39 11.45 7.91 -1.00
C VAL A 39 12.30 9.04 -0.42
N ALA A 40 12.03 9.44 0.83
CA ALA A 40 12.76 10.47 1.56
C ALA A 40 13.76 9.86 2.57
N PHE A 41 13.96 8.54 2.56
CA PHE A 41 14.96 7.91 3.42
C PHE A 41 16.37 8.39 3.07
N VAL A 42 17.15 8.64 4.13
CA VAL A 42 18.54 9.06 4.01
C VAL A 42 19.39 7.85 3.63
N VAL A 43 20.21 8.03 2.60
CA VAL A 43 21.10 7.01 2.04
C VAL A 43 22.56 7.44 2.16
N ASP A 44 23.48 6.48 2.23
CA ASP A 44 24.91 6.79 2.16
C ASP A 44 25.29 7.26 0.75
N LYS A 45 25.74 8.52 0.66
CA LYS A 45 26.18 9.15 -0.59
C LYS A 45 27.22 8.31 -1.33
N ASN A 46 28.19 7.71 -0.62
CA ASN A 46 29.27 6.95 -1.27
C ASN A 46 28.78 5.60 -1.80
N ASN A 47 27.77 5.02 -1.16
CA ASN A 47 27.19 3.76 -1.59
C ASN A 47 26.32 3.95 -2.83
N VAL A 48 25.45 4.97 -2.86
CA VAL A 48 24.51 5.17 -3.98
C VAL A 48 25.15 5.64 -5.27
N THR A 49 26.39 6.14 -5.21
CA THR A 49 27.17 6.45 -6.42
C THR A 49 27.68 5.20 -7.14
N ASP A 50 27.64 4.03 -6.48
CA ASP A 50 27.99 2.76 -7.08
C ASP A 50 26.72 2.11 -7.69
N GLY A 51 26.81 1.64 -8.94
CA GLY A 51 25.66 1.16 -9.73
C GLY A 51 25.02 -0.17 -9.29
N ASN A 52 25.16 -0.58 -8.02
CA ASN A 52 24.57 -1.80 -7.46
C ASN A 52 24.23 -1.66 -5.96
N TRP A 53 24.04 -0.43 -5.49
CA TRP A 53 23.79 -0.15 -4.08
C TRP A 53 22.48 -0.77 -3.59
N GLU A 54 21.49 -1.05 -4.46
CA GLU A 54 20.23 -1.68 -4.04
C GLU A 54 20.44 -3.11 -3.52
N HIS A 55 21.47 -3.81 -3.99
CA HIS A 55 21.84 -5.15 -3.54
C HIS A 55 22.86 -5.13 -2.39
N GLN A 56 23.43 -3.97 -2.07
CA GLN A 56 24.35 -3.76 -0.95
C GLN A 56 24.05 -2.43 -0.25
N PRO A 57 22.82 -2.26 0.30
CA PRO A 57 22.39 -0.99 0.81
C PRO A 57 23.12 -0.65 2.10
N ASN A 58 23.67 0.56 2.17
CA ASN A 58 24.19 1.16 3.38
C ASN A 58 23.23 2.24 3.90
N GLY A 59 22.57 1.95 5.01
CA GLY A 59 21.58 2.84 5.64
C GLY A 59 21.75 2.90 7.15
N THR A 60 20.97 3.77 7.79
CA THR A 60 21.06 4.04 9.24
C THR A 60 20.07 3.22 10.07
N GLY A 61 19.45 2.19 9.49
CA GLY A 61 18.39 1.39 10.12
C GLY A 61 18.89 0.38 11.16
N PRO A 62 17.98 -0.28 11.90
CA PRO A 62 18.33 -1.27 12.93
C PRO A 62 18.82 -2.61 12.38
N PHE A 63 18.70 -2.84 11.07
CA PHE A 63 19.17 -4.04 10.40
C PHE A 63 19.98 -3.69 9.15
N LYS A 64 20.99 -4.51 8.86
CA LYS A 64 21.79 -4.49 7.63
C LYS A 64 21.44 -5.69 6.77
N LEU A 65 21.54 -5.54 5.45
CA LEU A 65 21.39 -6.67 4.53
C LEU A 65 22.59 -7.60 4.66
N ASN A 66 22.36 -8.86 5.03
CA ASN A 66 23.40 -9.88 5.15
C ASN A 66 23.43 -10.81 3.93
N THR A 67 22.27 -11.23 3.43
CA THR A 67 22.19 -12.12 2.26
C THR A 67 21.00 -11.76 1.41
N TRP A 68 21.21 -11.70 0.10
CA TRP A 68 20.17 -11.56 -0.89
C TRP A 68 20.28 -12.71 -1.90
N GLN A 69 19.21 -13.49 -2.04
CA GLN A 69 19.09 -14.50 -3.07
C GLN A 69 17.82 -14.20 -3.86
N ASP A 70 18.00 -13.83 -5.13
CA ASP A 70 16.91 -13.46 -6.02
C ASP A 70 15.83 -14.56 -6.05
N ASP A 71 14.58 -14.12 -5.94
CA ASP A 71 13.36 -14.95 -5.92
C ASP A 71 13.33 -16.06 -4.86
N LYS A 72 14.22 -16.01 -3.86
CA LYS A 72 14.31 -17.03 -2.80
C LYS A 72 14.14 -16.42 -1.43
N LEU A 73 15.14 -15.67 -0.97
CA LEU A 73 15.17 -15.16 0.39
C LEU A 73 16.08 -13.94 0.54
N MET A 74 15.75 -13.14 1.54
CA MET A 74 16.55 -12.02 2.03
C MET A 74 16.77 -12.20 3.53
N VAL A 75 18.03 -12.14 3.97
CA VAL A 75 18.40 -12.19 5.39
C VAL A 75 18.89 -10.82 5.81
N LEU A 76 18.22 -10.25 6.80
CA LEU A 76 18.65 -9.04 7.48
C LEU A 76 19.27 -9.44 8.82
N GLU A 77 20.42 -8.86 9.14
CA GLU A 77 21.11 -9.04 10.42
C GLU A 77 20.99 -7.75 11.23
N ARG A 78 20.81 -7.85 12.54
CA ARG A 78 20.77 -6.68 13.42
C ARG A 78 22.06 -5.87 13.32
N PHE A 79 21.91 -4.55 13.25
CA PHE A 79 23.02 -3.62 13.36
C PHE A 79 23.18 -3.19 14.83
N ASP A 80 24.20 -3.71 15.51
CA ASP A 80 24.46 -3.41 16.92
C ASP A 80 24.85 -1.93 17.17
N GLY A 81 25.25 -1.19 16.12
CA GLY A 81 25.55 0.24 16.17
C GLY A 81 24.35 1.16 15.94
N TYR A 82 23.12 0.64 15.96
CA TYR A 82 21.92 1.45 15.76
C TYR A 82 21.81 2.53 16.83
N TYR A 83 21.53 3.77 16.41
CA TYR A 83 21.59 4.96 17.28
C TYR A 83 20.47 5.03 18.33
N LEU A 84 19.42 4.21 18.22
CA LEU A 84 18.36 4.06 19.21
C LEU A 84 18.51 2.75 20.00
N GLN A 85 17.42 2.27 20.58
CA GLN A 85 17.41 1.02 21.33
C GLN A 85 17.63 -0.19 20.41
N PRO A 86 18.53 -1.12 20.78
CA PRO A 86 18.77 -2.31 20.00
C PRO A 86 17.56 -3.24 20.03
N THR A 87 17.24 -3.83 18.89
CA THR A 87 16.18 -4.84 18.78
C THR A 87 16.62 -6.19 19.38
N ALA A 88 15.68 -6.90 20.02
CA ALA A 88 15.94 -8.25 20.53
C ALA A 88 16.14 -9.28 19.39
N VAL A 89 15.56 -9.02 18.22
CA VAL A 89 15.64 -9.89 17.05
C VAL A 89 17.02 -9.77 16.42
N ARG A 90 17.73 -10.90 16.28
CA ARG A 90 19.07 -10.92 15.67
C ARG A 90 19.04 -11.01 14.15
N HIS A 91 18.10 -11.78 13.61
CA HIS A 91 17.97 -12.00 12.17
C HIS A 91 16.52 -11.94 11.76
N ILE A 92 16.26 -11.37 10.59
CA ILE A 92 14.96 -11.45 9.91
C ILE A 92 15.19 -12.17 8.60
N VAL A 93 14.44 -13.26 8.38
CA VAL A 93 14.45 -14.00 7.12
C VAL A 93 13.16 -13.71 6.39
N ILE A 94 13.27 -12.97 5.29
CA ILE A 94 12.16 -12.65 4.41
C ILE A 94 12.21 -13.65 3.26
N ASN A 95 11.21 -14.53 3.17
CA ASN A 95 11.10 -15.44 2.04
C ASN A 95 10.44 -14.70 0.87
N LEU A 96 11.14 -14.64 -0.26
CA LEU A 96 10.68 -13.96 -1.48
C LEU A 96 10.04 -14.95 -2.47
N GLY A 97 10.38 -16.23 -2.37
CA GLY A 97 9.83 -17.28 -3.21
C GLY A 97 8.36 -17.60 -2.91
N PRO A 98 7.65 -18.25 -3.86
CA PRO A 98 6.27 -18.69 -3.65
C PRO A 98 6.20 -19.77 -2.56
N GLY A 99 5.07 -19.83 -1.84
CA GLY A 99 4.77 -20.96 -0.95
C GLY A 99 4.87 -20.67 0.55
N LEU A 100 4.89 -19.41 0.97
CA LEU A 100 4.49 -19.07 2.34
C LEU A 100 3.02 -19.44 2.53
N SER A 101 2.74 -20.32 3.47
CA SER A 101 1.40 -20.83 3.73
C SER A 101 1.13 -20.89 5.22
N LEU A 102 -0.16 -20.84 5.57
CA LEU A 102 -0.60 -21.04 6.95
C LEU A 102 -0.08 -22.38 7.51
N GLY A 103 0.03 -23.43 6.70
CA GLY A 103 0.56 -24.71 7.16
C GLY A 103 2.03 -24.64 7.63
N ARG A 104 2.87 -23.80 7.02
CA ARG A 104 4.26 -23.60 7.47
C ARG A 104 4.31 -22.85 8.80
N TYR A 105 3.41 -21.89 8.99
CA TYR A 105 3.23 -21.18 10.26
C TYR A 105 2.79 -22.15 11.36
N GLU A 106 1.80 -23.00 11.06
CA GLU A 106 1.28 -23.99 12.02
C GLU A 106 2.34 -25.03 12.44
N GLN A 107 3.33 -25.30 11.57
CA GLN A 107 4.48 -26.16 11.83
C GLN A 107 5.65 -25.44 12.54
N GLY A 108 5.53 -24.13 12.80
CA GLY A 108 6.58 -23.33 13.43
C GLY A 108 7.78 -23.05 12.52
N GLN A 109 7.61 -23.14 11.20
CA GLN A 109 8.69 -22.86 10.23
C GLN A 109 8.82 -21.37 9.89
N ILE A 110 7.77 -20.58 10.13
CA ILE A 110 7.73 -19.14 9.90
C ILE A 110 6.97 -18.46 11.03
N ASP A 111 7.35 -17.24 11.37
CA ASP A 111 6.77 -16.48 12.49
C ASP A 111 5.66 -15.51 12.07
N MET A 112 5.54 -15.23 10.77
CA MET A 112 4.51 -14.33 10.23
C MET A 112 4.10 -14.75 8.82
N VAL A 113 2.80 -14.71 8.55
CA VAL A 113 2.24 -14.96 7.21
C VAL A 113 0.96 -14.15 7.02
N GLY A 114 0.81 -13.52 5.85
CA GLY A 114 -0.46 -12.95 5.44
C GLY A 114 -1.42 -14.04 4.97
N ILE A 115 -2.66 -14.03 5.47
CA ILE A 115 -3.69 -15.01 5.11
C ILE A 115 -4.95 -14.32 4.58
N GLY A 116 -5.70 -15.04 3.74
CA GLY A 116 -6.99 -14.63 3.19
C GLY A 116 -7.80 -15.85 2.77
N GLY A 117 -9.04 -15.64 2.31
CA GLY A 117 -9.89 -16.72 1.82
C GLY A 117 -10.14 -17.82 2.87
N PRO A 118 -10.13 -19.10 2.46
CA PRO A 118 -10.38 -20.22 3.36
C PRO A 118 -9.44 -20.31 4.57
N ASN A 119 -8.19 -19.83 4.43
CA ASN A 119 -7.23 -19.82 5.55
C ASN A 119 -7.61 -18.81 6.63
N LEU A 120 -8.24 -17.69 6.25
CA LEU A 120 -8.74 -16.70 7.20
C LEU A 120 -9.90 -17.28 8.00
N GLU A 121 -10.86 -17.93 7.34
CA GLU A 121 -11.98 -18.58 8.03
C GLU A 121 -11.50 -19.65 9.02
N ARG A 122 -10.51 -20.45 8.62
CA ARG A 122 -9.88 -21.43 9.51
C ARG A 122 -9.19 -20.78 10.71
N ALA A 123 -8.51 -19.64 10.51
CA ALA A 123 -7.86 -18.90 11.59
C ALA A 123 -8.87 -18.19 12.52
N ARG A 124 -10.10 -17.94 12.07
CA ARG A 124 -11.20 -17.35 12.85
C ARG A 124 -11.99 -18.37 13.67
N ASP A 125 -11.78 -19.66 13.49
CA ASP A 125 -12.40 -20.68 14.34
C ASP A 125 -11.86 -20.54 15.77
N PRO A 126 -12.71 -20.30 16.80
CA PRO A 126 -12.28 -20.21 18.19
C PRO A 126 -11.61 -21.49 18.71
N ASN A 127 -11.81 -22.63 18.05
CA ASN A 127 -11.15 -23.89 18.40
C ASN A 127 -9.78 -24.05 17.74
N ASN A 128 -9.39 -23.13 16.85
CA ASN A 128 -8.06 -23.13 16.25
C ASN A 128 -7.01 -22.71 17.28
N ARG A 129 -5.93 -23.49 17.39
CA ARG A 129 -4.78 -23.18 18.27
C ARG A 129 -4.22 -21.76 18.06
N PHE A 130 -4.29 -21.25 16.84
CA PHE A 130 -3.72 -19.98 16.42
C PHE A 130 -4.74 -18.82 16.41
N TYR A 131 -5.96 -19.04 16.91
CA TYR A 131 -7.03 -18.03 16.91
C TYR A 131 -6.61 -16.70 17.55
N ASN A 132 -5.92 -16.75 18.69
CA ASN A 132 -5.47 -15.56 19.42
C ASN A 132 -4.26 -14.84 18.77
N GLU A 133 -3.64 -15.46 17.76
CA GLU A 133 -2.49 -14.90 17.05
C GLU A 133 -2.92 -14.15 15.78
N LEU A 134 -4.18 -14.31 15.36
CA LEU A 134 -4.75 -13.57 14.23
C LEU A 134 -4.84 -12.08 14.55
N GLN A 135 -4.05 -11.28 13.83
CA GLN A 135 -4.11 -9.81 13.87
C GLN A 135 -4.84 -9.29 12.64
N THR A 136 -5.80 -8.39 12.85
CA THR A 136 -6.52 -7.70 11.76
C THR A 136 -6.41 -6.20 11.94
N ALA A 137 -6.21 -5.49 10.83
CA ALA A 137 -6.12 -4.04 10.81
C ALA A 137 -6.75 -3.51 9.52
N VAL A 138 -7.23 -2.26 9.57
CA VAL A 138 -7.73 -1.57 8.38
C VAL A 138 -6.54 -1.17 7.52
N ALA A 139 -6.46 -1.74 6.32
CA ALA A 139 -5.45 -1.33 5.34
C ALA A 139 -5.76 0.08 4.81
N LEU A 140 -4.74 0.94 4.74
CA LEU A 140 -4.84 2.28 4.14
C LEU A 140 -4.75 2.22 2.59
N CYS A 141 -5.41 1.23 2.00
CA CYS A 141 -5.42 0.99 0.56
C CYS A 141 -6.85 1.10 0.04
N THR A 142 -7.04 1.73 -1.12
CA THR A 142 -8.34 1.80 -1.80
C THR A 142 -8.23 1.10 -3.14
N ALA A 143 -8.98 0.01 -3.32
CA ALA A 143 -9.14 -0.62 -4.62
C ALA A 143 -10.10 0.21 -5.48
N THR A 144 -9.69 0.59 -6.68
CA THR A 144 -10.52 1.33 -7.63
C THR A 144 -10.38 0.76 -9.03
N ILE A 145 -11.44 0.88 -9.83
CA ILE A 145 -11.39 0.60 -11.25
C ILE A 145 -11.15 1.94 -11.96
N GLY A 146 -9.92 2.12 -12.46
CA GLY A 146 -9.57 3.27 -13.29
C GLY A 146 -10.12 3.10 -14.70
N LEU A 147 -10.86 4.09 -15.20
CA LEU A 147 -11.31 4.15 -16.58
C LEU A 147 -10.46 5.18 -17.34
N ASN A 148 -9.98 4.80 -18.53
CA ASN A 148 -9.23 5.74 -19.36
C ASN A 148 -10.19 6.70 -20.07
N ASN A 149 -10.30 7.93 -19.55
CA ASN A 149 -11.20 8.96 -20.07
C ASN A 149 -10.80 9.51 -21.46
N GLN A 150 -9.69 9.06 -22.05
CA GLN A 150 -9.26 9.45 -23.39
C GLN A 150 -9.60 8.42 -24.47
N LEU A 151 -10.09 7.24 -24.07
CA LEU A 151 -10.36 6.15 -24.99
C LEU A 151 -11.87 5.89 -25.07
N ALA A 152 -12.42 5.87 -26.29
CA ALA A 152 -13.81 5.48 -26.51
C ALA A 152 -14.05 4.02 -26.06
N PRO A 153 -15.18 3.70 -25.40
CA PRO A 153 -16.34 4.56 -25.12
C PRO A 153 -16.29 5.29 -23.75
N PHE A 154 -15.14 5.24 -23.05
CA PHE A 154 -15.00 5.83 -21.70
C PHE A 154 -14.69 7.33 -21.71
N ASP A 155 -14.52 7.92 -22.89
CA ASP A 155 -14.48 9.37 -23.10
C ASP A 155 -15.82 10.04 -22.73
N ASP A 156 -16.96 9.37 -22.98
CA ASP A 156 -18.28 9.83 -22.56
C ASP A 156 -18.53 9.62 -21.05
N VAL A 157 -18.82 10.71 -20.33
CA VAL A 157 -19.14 10.68 -18.89
C VAL A 157 -20.36 9.82 -18.57
N ARG A 158 -21.34 9.74 -19.48
CA ARG A 158 -22.57 8.94 -19.31
C ARG A 158 -22.25 7.45 -19.30
N VAL A 159 -21.28 7.02 -20.11
CA VAL A 159 -20.81 5.63 -20.12
C VAL A 159 -20.14 5.31 -18.79
N ARG A 160 -19.25 6.19 -18.29
CA ARG A 160 -18.61 5.99 -16.98
C ARG A 160 -19.62 5.93 -15.83
N GLN A 161 -20.64 6.78 -15.85
CA GLN A 161 -21.75 6.74 -14.88
C GLN A 161 -22.55 5.44 -14.98
N ALA A 162 -22.87 4.98 -16.20
CA ALA A 162 -23.56 3.71 -16.42
C ALA A 162 -22.76 2.51 -15.88
N PHE A 163 -21.44 2.47 -16.12
CA PHE A 163 -20.56 1.47 -15.53
C PHE A 163 -20.54 1.54 -14.01
N ASN A 164 -20.49 2.74 -13.43
CA ASN A 164 -20.49 2.93 -11.99
C ASN A 164 -21.78 2.41 -11.33
N LEU A 165 -22.92 2.57 -12.00
CA LEU A 165 -24.24 2.11 -11.54
C LEU A 165 -24.49 0.62 -11.82
N ALA A 166 -23.79 0.04 -12.80
CA ALA A 166 -23.91 -1.39 -13.14
C ALA A 166 -23.15 -2.30 -12.16
N LEU A 167 -22.18 -1.75 -11.43
CA LEU A 167 -21.38 -2.49 -10.46
C LEU A 167 -22.10 -2.60 -9.11
N ASP A 168 -22.38 -3.84 -8.71
CA ASP A 168 -22.80 -4.18 -7.36
C ASP A 168 -21.55 -4.32 -6.48
N ARG A 169 -21.26 -3.28 -5.69
CA ARG A 169 -20.01 -3.20 -4.92
C ARG A 169 -20.08 -4.05 -3.67
N GLU A 170 -21.25 -4.13 -3.06
CA GLU A 170 -21.56 -4.94 -1.91
C GLU A 170 -21.37 -6.42 -2.28
N LEU A 171 -21.93 -6.85 -3.41
CA LEU A 171 -21.70 -8.21 -3.91
C LEU A 171 -20.22 -8.48 -4.17
N LEU A 172 -19.48 -7.52 -4.75
CA LEU A 172 -18.04 -7.67 -4.98
C LEU A 172 -17.27 -7.84 -3.66
N ILE A 173 -17.60 -7.06 -2.63
CA ILE A 173 -17.01 -7.18 -1.30
C ILE A 173 -17.31 -8.54 -0.67
N GLU A 174 -18.55 -9.01 -0.77
CA GLU A 174 -18.95 -10.31 -0.25
C GLU A 174 -18.23 -11.46 -0.96
N THR A 175 -18.16 -11.44 -2.30
CA THR A 175 -17.65 -12.58 -3.06
C THR A 175 -16.13 -12.61 -3.21
N PHE A 176 -15.47 -11.45 -3.32
CA PHE A 176 -14.02 -11.39 -3.56
C PHE A 176 -13.20 -11.11 -2.29
N TYR A 177 -13.79 -10.41 -1.32
CA TYR A 177 -13.09 -10.05 -0.09
C TYR A 177 -13.62 -10.81 1.13
N ASP A 178 -14.56 -11.75 0.96
CA ASP A 178 -15.22 -12.48 2.04
C ASP A 178 -15.82 -11.54 3.10
N GLY A 179 -16.32 -10.38 2.67
CA GLY A 179 -16.83 -9.33 3.57
C GLY A 179 -15.75 -8.53 4.33
N ASN A 180 -14.46 -8.81 4.11
CA ASN A 180 -13.33 -8.15 4.79
C ASN A 180 -12.84 -6.89 4.06
N ALA A 181 -13.77 -6.13 3.47
CA ALA A 181 -13.47 -4.84 2.86
C ALA A 181 -14.55 -3.81 3.21
N ILE A 182 -14.13 -2.58 3.41
CA ILE A 182 -15.04 -1.46 3.69
C ILE A 182 -15.41 -0.83 2.35
N LEU A 183 -16.71 -0.62 2.14
CA LEU A 183 -17.20 0.05 0.93
C LEU A 183 -16.59 1.45 0.80
N GLY A 184 -15.82 1.64 -0.28
CA GLY A 184 -15.21 2.92 -0.61
C GLY A 184 -16.26 3.97 -0.98
N GLY A 185 -16.37 5.02 -0.18
CA GLY A 185 -17.05 6.25 -0.59
C GLY A 185 -16.13 6.99 -1.58
N GLY A 186 -16.67 7.40 -2.74
CA GLY A 186 -15.90 8.00 -3.84
C GLY A 186 -14.68 8.82 -3.40
N GLY A 187 -13.49 8.27 -3.66
CA GLY A 187 -12.19 8.93 -3.50
C GLY A 187 -11.77 9.34 -2.08
N ARG A 188 -12.54 9.05 -1.03
CA ARG A 188 -12.18 9.41 0.36
C ARG A 188 -12.36 8.24 1.30
N CYS A 189 -11.28 7.93 2.03
CA CYS A 189 -11.31 6.99 3.16
C CYS A 189 -12.45 7.36 4.12
N ARG A 190 -13.23 6.34 4.53
CA ARG A 190 -14.35 6.49 5.46
C ARG A 190 -13.85 6.94 6.84
N ARG A 191 -14.76 7.45 7.68
CA ARG A 191 -14.53 8.00 9.04
C ARG A 191 -13.73 7.10 10.01
N GLU A 192 -13.54 5.83 9.69
CA GLU A 192 -12.78 4.87 10.49
C GLU A 192 -11.25 5.07 10.38
N CYS A 193 -10.80 5.94 9.47
CA CYS A 193 -9.44 6.44 9.47
C CYS A 193 -9.32 7.57 10.51
N PRO A 194 -8.39 7.52 11.48
CA PRO A 194 -8.16 8.60 12.44
C PRO A 194 -7.46 9.77 11.75
N ALA A 195 -8.17 10.44 10.85
CA ALA A 195 -7.79 11.70 10.24
C ALA A 195 -9.01 12.62 10.36
N THR A 196 -8.92 13.49 11.34
CA THR A 196 -9.85 14.54 11.73
C THR A 196 -10.30 15.41 10.55
N TYR A 197 -11.41 15.10 9.87
CA TYR A 197 -12.14 16.09 9.06
C TYR A 197 -13.64 15.77 8.98
N THR A 198 -14.45 16.65 9.56
CA THR A 198 -15.92 16.69 9.51
C THR A 198 -16.40 17.32 8.20
N ASN A 199 -17.16 16.62 7.35
CA ASN A 199 -18.30 17.23 6.65
C ASN A 199 -19.27 16.25 5.93
N GLN A 200 -20.42 16.80 5.52
CA GLN A 200 -21.80 16.30 5.54
C GLN A 200 -22.37 15.79 4.20
N ASN A 201 -21.62 15.06 3.36
CA ASN A 201 -22.20 14.52 2.12
C ASN A 201 -22.45 13.01 2.24
N ALA A 202 -23.73 12.65 2.39
CA ALA A 202 -24.21 11.28 2.46
C ALA A 202 -23.92 10.51 1.16
N PRO A 203 -23.67 9.19 1.23
CA PRO A 203 -23.62 8.35 0.05
C PRO A 203 -24.96 8.40 -0.68
N THR A 204 -24.94 8.56 -2.00
CA THR A 204 -26.14 8.47 -2.84
C THR A 204 -26.84 7.13 -2.60
N PRO A 205 -28.11 7.11 -2.18
CA PRO A 205 -28.82 5.87 -1.90
C PRO A 205 -28.99 5.06 -3.19
N MET A 206 -28.63 3.78 -3.15
CA MET A 206 -28.99 2.83 -4.19
C MET A 206 -30.51 2.70 -4.21
N THR A 207 -31.14 3.16 -5.28
CA THR A 207 -32.55 2.86 -5.54
C THR A 207 -32.60 1.70 -6.54
N PRO A 208 -33.16 0.52 -6.20
CA PRO A 208 -33.26 -0.57 -7.16
C PRO A 208 -34.39 -0.25 -8.14
N ARG A 209 -34.06 0.30 -9.32
CA ARG A 209 -35.01 0.39 -10.43
C ARG A 209 -34.44 -0.22 -11.72
N ARG A 210 -34.96 -1.43 -11.99
CA ARG A 210 -35.10 -2.14 -13.27
C ARG A 210 -33.82 -2.32 -14.10
N ARG A 211 -33.24 -3.52 -13.97
CA ARG A 211 -32.43 -4.15 -15.03
C ARG A 211 -33.25 -4.14 -16.33
N GLY A 212 -32.71 -3.56 -17.40
CA GLY A 212 -33.24 -3.69 -18.77
C GLY A 212 -33.92 -2.43 -19.31
N SER A 213 -33.14 -1.49 -19.87
CA SER A 213 -33.66 -0.60 -20.94
C SER A 213 -32.60 0.27 -21.65
N TYR A 214 -31.36 0.37 -21.18
CA TYR A 214 -30.40 1.33 -21.78
C TYR A 214 -29.50 0.80 -22.92
N TRP A 215 -29.56 -0.50 -23.27
CA TRP A 215 -28.61 -1.10 -24.21
C TRP A 215 -28.98 -1.20 -25.72
N PRO A 216 -30.21 -0.94 -26.23
CA PRO A 216 -30.47 -1.18 -27.67
C PRO A 216 -30.59 0.09 -28.55
N LYS A 217 -29.75 1.12 -28.39
CA LYS A 217 -29.79 2.29 -29.31
C LYS A 217 -28.47 2.77 -29.92
N LEU A 218 -27.38 2.01 -29.80
CA LEU A 218 -26.10 2.36 -30.44
C LEU A 218 -25.71 1.46 -31.63
N ALA A 219 -26.64 0.63 -32.12
CA ALA A 219 -26.39 -0.28 -33.24
C ALA A 219 -27.29 0.00 -34.44
N THR A 220 -27.36 1.26 -34.90
CA THR A 220 -27.75 1.62 -36.27
C THR A 220 -27.50 3.10 -36.49
N GLN A 221 -26.34 3.44 -37.03
CA GLN A 221 -26.15 4.51 -38.01
C GLN A 221 -24.71 4.41 -38.52
N THR A 222 -24.56 3.74 -39.67
CA THR A 222 -23.50 4.00 -40.66
C THR A 222 -23.70 5.34 -41.32
#